data_AF-A0A536UG89-F1
#
_entry.id   AF-A0A536UG89-F1
#
_cell.length_a   1.000
_cell.length_b   1.000
_cell.length_c   1.000
_cell.angle_alpha   90.00
_cell.angle_beta   90.00
_cell.angle_gamma   90.00
#
_symmetry.space_group_name_H-M   'P 1'
#
loop_
_entity.id
_entity.type
_entity.pdbx_description
1 polymer ?
#
loop_
_entity_poly.entity_id
_entity_poly.type
_entity_poly.pdbx_seq_one_letter_code
_entity_poly.pdbx_strand_id
1 'polypeptide(L)' 'HEFVLGTEKELKEHYEVMKKFPEMEHADPNMVTVAPGKTGDVIWRFTKAGRVDFACLQPGHYDAGMKGAISVAAKH' A
#
# COMPACT_ATOMS: atom_id res chain seq x y z
N HIS A 1 -3.20 -4.44 10.02
CA HIS A 1 -3.00 -3.29 9.11
C HIS A 1 -2.01 -3.65 8.05
N GLU A 2 -2.07 -2.95 6.93
CA GLU A 2 -1.22 -3.19 5.76
C GLU A 2 -0.65 -1.88 5.28
N PHE A 3 0.53 -1.98 4.67
CA PHE A 3 1.14 -0.92 3.89
C PHE A 3 1.48 -1.50 2.52
N VAL A 4 0.83 -0.99 1.49
CA VAL A 4 1.03 -1.41 0.09
C VAL A 4 1.46 -0.19 -0.71
N LEU A 5 2.61 -0.24 -1.37
CA LEU A 5 3.08 0.81 -2.29
C LEU A 5 2.49 0.58 -3.69
N GLY A 6 2.03 1.64 -4.35
CA GLY A 6 1.53 1.53 -5.73
C GLY A 6 1.09 2.87 -6.28
N THR A 7 0.57 2.89 -7.50
CA THR A 7 -0.19 4.04 -7.99
C THR A 7 -1.59 4.03 -7.36
N GLU A 8 -2.22 5.20 -7.21
CA GLU A 8 -3.60 5.29 -6.71
C GLU A 8 -4.57 4.35 -7.47
N LYS A 9 -4.39 4.21 -8.78
CA LYS A 9 -5.19 3.32 -9.62
C LYS A 9 -5.02 1.86 -9.20
N GLU A 10 -3.79 1.37 -9.12
CA GLU A 10 -3.49 -0.01 -8.73
C GLU A 10 -4.00 -0.32 -7.32
N LEU A 11 -3.80 0.61 -6.37
CA LEU A 11 -4.28 0.45 -5.00
C LEU A 11 -5.81 0.37 -4.94
N LYS A 12 -6.52 1.19 -5.72
CA LYS A 12 -7.98 1.17 -5.78
C LYS A 12 -8.50 -0.12 -6.42
N GLU A 13 -7.89 -0.56 -7.52
CA GLU A 13 -8.24 -1.82 -8.18
C GLU A 13 -8.03 -3.01 -7.24
N HIS A 14 -6.90 -3.04 -6.53
CA HIS A 14 -6.61 -4.07 -5.54
C HIS A 14 -7.61 -4.04 -4.37
N TYR A 15 -7.95 -2.86 -3.86
CA TYR A 15 -8.96 -2.72 -2.81
C TYR A 15 -10.34 -3.28 -3.23
N GLU A 16 -10.76 -3.07 -4.48
CA GLU A 16 -12.01 -3.63 -5.00
C GLU A 16 -11.97 -5.16 -5.14
N VAL A 17 -10.79 -5.74 -5.39
CA VAL A 17 -10.61 -7.21 -5.34
C VAL A 17 -10.75 -7.71 -3.90
N MET A 18 -10.17 -7.01 -2.93
CA MET A 18 -10.24 -7.39 -1.51
C MET A 18 -11.64 -7.33 -0.92
N LYS A 19 -12.45 -6.37 -1.36
CA LYS A 19 -13.88 -6.35 -0.99
C LYS A 19 -14.62 -7.60 -1.44
N LYS A 20 -14.23 -8.20 -2.58
CA LYS A 20 -14.87 -9.41 -3.14
C LYS A 20 -14.30 -10.69 -2.53
N PHE A 21 -13.01 -10.69 -2.20
CA PHE A 21 -12.28 -11.85 -1.71
C PHE A 21 -11.47 -11.47 -0.45
N PRO A 22 -12.14 -11.26 0.70
CA PRO A 22 -11.49 -10.73 1.90
C PRO A 22 -10.47 -11.67 2.55
N GLU A 23 -10.48 -12.95 2.18
CA GLU A 23 -9.52 -13.96 2.65
C GLU A 23 -8.32 -14.14 1.70
N MET A 24 -8.21 -13.34 0.62
CA MET A 24 -7.07 -13.41 -0.29
C MET A 24 -5.79 -13.01 0.45
N GLU A 25 -4.74 -13.81 0.27
CA GLU A 25 -3.43 -13.51 0.84
C GLU A 25 -2.77 -12.33 0.11
N HIS A 26 -2.26 -11.42 0.93
CA HIS A 26 -1.58 -10.20 0.53
C HIS A 26 -0.07 -10.41 0.68
N ALA A 27 0.59 -10.90 -0.37
CA ALA A 27 2.01 -11.25 -0.34
C ALA A 27 2.75 -10.76 -1.59
N ASP A 28 2.98 -9.45 -1.67
CA ASP A 28 3.81 -8.83 -2.72
C ASP A 28 5.06 -8.14 -2.13
N PRO A 29 6.16 -7.99 -2.91
CA PRO A 29 7.39 -7.35 -2.41
C PRO A 29 7.24 -5.88 -1.99
N ASN A 30 6.22 -5.21 -2.51
CA ASN A 30 5.87 -3.81 -2.24
C ASN A 30 4.87 -3.68 -1.07
N MET A 31 4.73 -4.71 -0.25
CA MET A 31 3.68 -4.83 0.76
C MET A 31 4.19 -5.42 2.08
N VAL A 32 3.61 -4.95 3.19
CA VAL A 32 3.76 -5.58 4.49
C VAL A 32 2.43 -5.59 5.24
N THR A 33 2.14 -6.72 5.89
CA THR A 33 0.97 -6.91 6.75
C THR A 33 1.43 -7.14 8.18
N VAL A 34 0.89 -6.38 9.13
CA VAL A 34 1.21 -6.49 10.55
C VAL A 34 -0.04 -6.74 11.40
N ALA A 35 0.12 -7.65 12.36
CA ALA A 35 -0.85 -7.88 13.42
C ALA A 35 -0.80 -6.74 14.47
N PRO A 36 -1.85 -6.59 15.31
CA PRO A 36 -1.83 -5.61 16.40
C PRO A 36 -0.60 -5.73 17.29
N GLY A 37 0.02 -4.58 17.61
CA GLY A 37 1.23 -4.51 18.44
C GLY A 37 2.51 -5.04 17.77
N LYS A 38 2.47 -5.35 16.47
CA LYS A 38 3.66 -5.75 15.69
C LYS A 38 4.14 -4.61 14.78
N THR A 39 5.37 -4.77 14.31
CA THR A 39 6.05 -3.86 13.37
C THR A 39 6.53 -4.68 12.19
N GLY A 40 6.64 -4.05 11.03
CA GLY A 40 7.19 -4.63 9.82
C GLY A 40 7.76 -3.53 8.93
N ASP A 41 8.69 -3.89 8.07
CA ASP A 41 9.44 -2.96 7.23
C ASP A 41 9.24 -3.28 5.74
N VAL A 42 9.20 -2.24 4.92
CA VAL A 42 9.28 -2.34 3.45
C VAL A 42 10.48 -1.53 2.98
N ILE A 43 11.45 -2.20 2.36
CA ILE A 43 12.64 -1.55 1.81
C ILE A 43 12.42 -1.37 0.32
N TRP A 44 12.32 -0.12 -0.13
CA TRP A 44 12.07 0.21 -1.53
C TRP A 44 13.11 1.17 -2.10
N ARG A 45 13.59 0.88 -3.31
CA ARG A 45 14.48 1.77 -4.06
C ARG A 45 13.70 2.45 -5.19
N PHE A 46 13.41 3.73 -5.02
CA PHE A 46 12.83 4.53 -6.10
C PHE A 46 13.89 4.83 -7.17
N THR A 47 13.54 4.56 -8.43
CA THR A 47 14.43 4.78 -9.60
C THR A 47 14.05 6.03 -10.38
N LYS A 48 12.90 6.64 -10.08
CA LYS A 48 12.35 7.82 -10.76
C LYS A 48 11.81 8.80 -9.73
N ALA A 49 11.95 10.10 -10.02
CA ALA A 49 11.24 11.15 -9.29
C ALA A 49 9.75 11.10 -9.62
N GLY A 50 8.91 11.57 -8.70
CA GLY A 50 7.46 11.61 -8.88
C GLY A 50 6.70 11.33 -7.59
N ARG A 51 5.42 11.01 -7.76
CA ARG A 51 4.53 10.62 -6.67
C ARG A 51 4.33 9.11 -6.71
N VAL A 52 4.45 8.47 -5.55
CA VAL A 52 4.06 7.08 -5.32
C VAL A 52 3.06 7.07 -4.18
N ASP A 53 1.93 6.37 -4.33
CA ASP A 53 0.92 6.29 -3.30
C ASP A 53 1.14 5.05 -2.42
N PHE A 54 0.49 5.03 -1.26
CA PHE A 54 0.38 3.85 -0.43
C PHE A 54 -0.98 3.79 0.25
N ALA A 55 -1.42 2.59 0.62
CA ALA A 55 -2.64 2.41 1.39
C ALA A 55 -2.68 1.11 2.19
N CYS A 56 -3.64 1.04 3.13
CA CYS A 56 -4.10 -0.20 3.73
C CYS A 56 -5.33 -0.71 2.97
N LEU A 57 -5.25 -1.93 2.44
CA LEU A 57 -6.28 -2.48 1.54
C LEU A 57 -7.26 -3.42 2.24
N GLN A 58 -7.13 -3.58 3.55
CA GLN A 58 -8.13 -4.25 4.37
C GLN A 58 -9.51 -3.58 4.18
N PRO A 59 -10.58 -4.36 3.97
CA PRO A 59 -11.92 -3.82 3.76
C PRO A 59 -12.30 -2.75 4.80
N GLY A 60 -12.70 -1.57 4.32
CA GLY A 60 -13.08 -0.41 5.13
C GLY A 60 -11.92 0.55 5.46
N HIS A 61 -10.67 0.11 5.49
CA HIS A 61 -9.55 0.95 5.92
C HIS A 61 -9.17 2.02 4.88
N TYR A 62 -9.16 1.66 3.59
CA TYR A 62 -8.91 2.62 2.50
C TYR A 62 -9.94 3.74 2.49
N ASP A 63 -11.23 3.41 2.61
CA ASP A 63 -12.34 4.36 2.60
C ASP A 63 -12.35 5.23 3.87
N ALA A 64 -11.91 4.68 5.01
CA ALA A 64 -11.70 5.41 6.26
C ALA A 64 -10.48 6.37 6.20
N GLY A 65 -9.70 6.35 5.11
CA GLY A 65 -8.62 7.30 4.88
C GLY A 65 -7.22 6.77 5.17
N MET A 66 -7.03 5.46 5.38
CA MET A 66 -5.69 4.86 5.51
C MET A 66 -4.98 4.78 4.15
N LYS A 67 -4.65 5.95 3.61
CA LYS A 67 -3.95 6.14 2.35
C LYS A 67 -3.10 7.39 2.40
N GLY A 68 -2.03 7.42 1.63
CA GLY A 68 -1.12 8.56 1.57
C GLY A 68 -0.24 8.51 0.34
N ALA A 69 0.73 9.42 0.29
CA ALA A 69 1.69 9.47 -0.80
C ALA A 69 3.08 9.90 -0.36
N ILE A 70 4.03 9.42 -1.14
CA ILE A 70 5.45 9.68 -1.06
C ILE A 70 5.83 10.53 -2.27
N SER A 71 6.37 11.71 -2.00
CA SER A 71 6.99 12.56 -3.02
C SER A 71 8.47 12.22 -3.14
N VAL A 72 8.85 11.61 -4.26
CA VAL A 72 10.24 11.29 -4.59
C VAL A 72 10.84 12.46 -5.35
N ALA A 73 11.77 13.18 -4.73
CA ALA A 73 12.50 14.27 -5.36
C ALA A 73 13.48 13.75 -6.43
N ALA A 74 13.77 14.59 -7.43
CA ALA A 74 14.85 14.30 -8.37
C ALA A 74 16.20 14.27 -7.64
N LYS A 75 17.08 13.37 -8.06
CA LYS A 75 18.45 13.35 -7.58
C LYS A 75 19.17 14.57 -8.17
N HIS A 76 19.71 15.42 -7.30
CA HIS A 76 20.57 16.54 -7.69
C HIS A 76 21.95 16.04 -8.13
#